data_AF-A0A510K644-F1
#
_entry.id   AF-A0A510K644-F1
#
_cell.length_a   1.000
_cell.length_b   1.000
_cell.length_c   1.000
_cell.angle_alpha   90.00
_cell.angle_beta   90.00
_cell.angle_gamma   90.00
#
_symmetry.space_group_name_H-M   'P 1'
#
loop_
_entity.id
_entity.type
_entity.pdbx_description
1 polymer ?
#
loop_
_entity_poly.entity_id
_entity_poly.type
_entity_poly.pdbx_seq_one_letter_code
_entity_poly.pdbx_strand_id
1 'polypeptide(L)'
;MKKKLAVLLGVLVLSSVSFAAPKAKAAAKPAAGGSIESSLSNLENQLVKLQQMEDAKFREQEAQANAAAQRLSNYTAMQAKIDERIAEIEANVDTSIFGKEFKAKVTEYKNLRNQLDKEIAKEQQVLDNFELIKSLR
;
A
#
# COMPACT_ATOMS: atom_id res chain seq x y z
N MET A 1 4.70 30.23 -9.78
CA MET A 1 5.29 29.74 -8.52
C MET A 1 5.66 28.27 -8.71
N LYS A 2 6.95 27.93 -8.57
CA LYS A 2 7.49 26.59 -8.79
C LYS A 2 7.12 25.70 -7.59
N LYS A 3 6.16 24.78 -7.75
CA LYS A 3 5.80 23.81 -6.70
C LYS A 3 6.83 22.69 -6.71
N LYS A 4 7.71 22.66 -5.71
CA LYS A 4 8.59 21.53 -5.45
C LYS A 4 7.74 20.39 -4.89
N LEU A 5 7.41 19.42 -5.72
CA LEU A 5 6.88 18.14 -5.29
C LEU A 5 8.05 17.38 -4.65
N ALA A 6 8.18 17.49 -3.33
CA ALA A 6 8.99 16.57 -2.55
C ALA A 6 8.23 15.24 -2.52
N VAL A 7 8.40 14.43 -3.56
CA VAL A 7 8.00 13.03 -3.55
C VAL A 7 8.90 12.35 -2.54
N LEU A 8 8.33 12.04 -1.38
CA LEU A 8 8.92 11.16 -0.38
C LEU A 8 9.10 9.78 -1.02
N LEU A 9 10.27 9.58 -1.63
CA LEU A 9 10.86 8.29 -1.97
C LEU A 9 11.21 7.55 -0.66
N GLY A 10 10.17 7.15 0.07
CA GLY A 10 10.29 6.48 1.35
C GLY A 10 9.82 5.05 1.24
N VAL A 11 10.78 4.11 1.12
CA VAL A 11 10.61 2.68 1.37
C VAL A 11 10.10 1.86 0.18
N LEU A 12 10.85 1.88 -0.93
CA LEU A 12 11.10 0.64 -1.65
C LEU A 12 12.12 -0.12 -0.79
N VAL A 13 11.69 -1.01 0.11
CA VAL A 13 12.62 -2.00 0.67
C VAL A 13 12.99 -2.94 -0.48
N LEU A 14 13.94 -2.50 -1.30
CA LEU A 14 14.85 -3.40 -1.98
C LEU A 14 15.58 -4.11 -0.85
N SER A 15 14.99 -5.19 -0.34
CA SER A 15 15.69 -6.18 0.45
C SER A 15 16.73 -6.75 -0.50
N SER A 16 17.87 -6.07 -0.48
CA SER A 16 19.08 -6.30 -1.22
C SER A 16 19.44 -7.78 -1.10
N VAL A 17 19.19 -8.54 -2.16
CA VAL A 17 19.99 -9.73 -2.42
C VAL A 17 21.44 -9.24 -2.54
N SER A 18 22.19 -9.39 -1.46
CA SER A 18 23.62 -9.11 -1.46
C SER A 18 24.29 -10.08 -2.44
N PHE A 19 24.53 -9.63 -3.67
CA PHE A 19 25.65 -10.14 -4.45
C PHE A 19 26.93 -9.57 -3.82
N ALA A 20 27.38 -10.22 -2.75
CA ALA A 20 28.70 -9.97 -2.18
C ALA A 20 29.74 -10.43 -3.21
N ALA A 21 30.29 -9.48 -3.96
CA ALA A 21 31.55 -9.66 -4.66
C ALA A 21 32.69 -9.54 -3.62
N PRO A 22 33.46 -10.60 -3.32
CA PRO A 22 34.67 -10.44 -2.52
C PRO A 22 35.75 -9.84 -3.43
N LYS A 23 36.23 -8.64 -3.07
CA LYS A 23 37.39 -8.04 -3.73
C LYS A 23 38.65 -8.85 -3.39
N ALA A 24 39.11 -9.57 -4.41
CA ALA A 24 40.50 -9.90 -4.76
C ALA A 24 41.50 -10.24 -3.63
N LYS A 25 41.96 -11.50 -3.61
CA LYS A 25 43.38 -11.84 -3.86
C LYS A 25 43.58 -13.35 -4.05
N ALA A 26 44.40 -13.65 -5.06
CA ALA A 26 45.11 -14.90 -5.36
C ALA A 26 44.30 -16.12 -5.85
N ALA A 27 44.48 -16.41 -7.16
CA ALA A 27 44.52 -17.73 -7.77
C ALA A 27 43.52 -18.79 -7.26
N ALA A 28 42.24 -18.61 -7.57
CA ALA A 28 41.32 -19.73 -7.69
C ALA A 28 41.06 -19.95 -9.18
N LYS A 29 41.71 -21.00 -9.70
CA LYS A 29 41.35 -21.78 -10.89
C LYS A 29 39.85 -21.61 -11.23
N PRO A 30 39.44 -21.37 -12.49
CA PRO A 30 38.02 -21.38 -12.81
C PRO A 30 37.48 -22.69 -12.28
N ALA A 31 36.45 -22.63 -11.44
CA ALA A 31 35.72 -23.81 -11.01
C ALA A 31 35.11 -24.41 -12.27
N ALA A 32 35.90 -25.25 -12.94
CA ALA A 32 35.46 -26.12 -13.99
C ALA A 32 34.45 -27.07 -13.35
N GLY A 33 33.18 -26.84 -13.67
CA GLY A 33 32.08 -27.70 -13.27
C GLY A 33 30.85 -27.58 -14.16
N GLY A 34 30.78 -26.58 -15.04
CA GLY A 34 29.70 -26.46 -16.03
C GLY A 34 30.23 -25.83 -17.32
N SER A 35 29.83 -26.38 -18.47
CA SER A 35 30.15 -25.83 -19.78
C SER A 35 29.49 -24.46 -19.98
N ILE A 36 29.90 -23.69 -20.98
CA ILE A 36 29.30 -22.39 -21.33
C ILE A 36 27.78 -22.54 -21.53
N GLU A 37 27.35 -23.65 -22.12
CA GLU A 37 25.95 -24.00 -22.34
C GLU A 37 25.18 -24.15 -21.02
N SER A 38 25.78 -24.77 -19.99
CA SER A 38 25.16 -24.89 -18.67
C SER A 38 25.01 -23.54 -17.96
N SER A 39 25.95 -22.62 -18.18
CA SER A 39 25.88 -21.26 -17.63
C SER A 39 24.77 -20.45 -18.31
N LEU A 40 24.66 -20.55 -19.64
CA LEU A 40 23.58 -19.93 -20.40
C LEU A 40 22.21 -20.47 -19.96
N SER A 41 22.06 -21.80 -19.87
CA SER A 41 20.81 -22.43 -19.44
C SER A 41 20.41 -22.00 -18.02
N ASN A 42 21.37 -21.86 -17.10
CA ASN A 42 21.10 -21.35 -15.76
C ASN A 42 20.63 -19.89 -15.78
N LEU A 43 21.22 -19.02 -16.61
CA LEU A 43 20.77 -17.63 -16.75
C LEU A 43 19.36 -17.54 -17.34
N GLU A 44 19.05 -18.32 -18.38
CA GLU A 44 17.70 -18.40 -18.96
C GLU A 44 16.67 -18.84 -17.93
N ASN A 45 16.98 -19.87 -17.13
CA ASN A 45 16.11 -20.33 -16.05
C ASN A 45 15.91 -19.25 -14.97
N GLN A 46 16.96 -18.51 -14.61
CA GLN A 46 16.87 -17.39 -13.67
C GLN A 46 16.00 -16.26 -14.20
N LEU A 47 16.11 -15.93 -15.49
CA LEU A 47 15.30 -14.91 -16.15
C LEU A 47 13.82 -15.31 -16.17
N VAL A 48 13.51 -16.55 -16.54
CA VAL A 48 12.13 -17.08 -16.51
C VAL A 48 11.56 -17.02 -15.09
N LYS A 49 12.35 -17.38 -14.07
CA LYS A 49 11.91 -17.30 -12.68
C LYS A 49 11.66 -15.85 -12.24
N LEU A 50 12.49 -14.90 -12.66
CA LEU A 50 12.28 -13.48 -12.37
C LEU A 50 10.97 -12.98 -12.96
N GLN A 51 10.69 -13.31 -14.22
CA GLN A 51 9.43 -12.95 -14.90
C GLN A 51 8.22 -13.55 -14.17
N GLN A 52 8.29 -14.83 -13.77
CA GLN A 52 7.22 -15.47 -13.01
C GLN A 52 6.98 -14.80 -11.65
N MET A 53 8.04 -14.38 -10.95
CA MET A 53 7.93 -13.67 -9.68
C MET A 53 7.34 -12.27 -9.85
N GLU A 54 7.73 -11.55 -10.90
CA GLU A 54 7.14 -10.25 -11.25
C GLU A 54 5.64 -10.36 -11.52
N ASP A 55 5.22 -11.33 -12.34
CA ASP A 55 3.82 -11.61 -12.62
C ASP A 55 3.02 -11.99 -11.37
N ALA A 56 3.61 -12.82 -10.50
CA ALA A 56 2.99 -13.19 -9.24
C ALA A 56 2.81 -11.97 -8.33
N LYS A 57 3.82 -11.11 -8.23
CA LYS A 57 3.77 -9.88 -7.42
C LYS A 57 2.77 -8.88 -7.96
N PHE A 58 2.68 -8.73 -9.27
CA PHE A 58 1.68 -7.87 -9.89
C PHE A 58 0.25 -8.33 -9.56
N ARG A 59 -0.04 -9.63 -9.69
CA ARG A 59 -1.37 -10.19 -9.34
C ARG A 59 -1.69 -10.06 -7.85
N GLU A 60 -0.68 -10.20 -6.98
CA GLU A 60 -0.84 -9.97 -5.54
C GLU A 60 -1.27 -8.52 -5.25
N GLN A 61 -0.62 -7.55 -5.90
CA GLN A 61 -0.94 -6.13 -5.74
C GLN A 61 -2.30 -5.78 -6.33
N GLU A 62 -2.67 -6.38 -7.46
CA GLU A 62 -4.01 -6.24 -8.05
C GLU A 62 -5.10 -6.74 -7.09
N ALA A 63 -4.90 -7.90 -6.47
CA ALA A 63 -5.83 -8.42 -5.47
C ALA A 63 -5.94 -7.50 -4.24
N GLN A 64 -4.82 -6.94 -3.77
CA GLN A 64 -4.81 -5.98 -2.66
C GLN A 64 -5.55 -4.69 -3.03
N ALA A 65 -5.33 -4.15 -4.23
CA ALA A 65 -6.04 -2.97 -4.72
C ALA A 65 -7.54 -3.23 -4.86
N ASN A 66 -7.95 -4.38 -5.40
CA ASN A 66 -9.36 -4.75 -5.47
C ASN A 66 -10.01 -4.84 -4.08
N ALA A 67 -9.32 -5.41 -3.10
CA ALA A 67 -9.80 -5.44 -1.72
C ALA A 67 -9.86 -4.05 -1.08
N ALA A 68 -8.89 -3.17 -1.38
CA ALA A 68 -8.88 -1.78 -0.92
C ALA A 68 -10.05 -0.99 -1.51
N ALA A 69 -10.35 -1.16 -2.80
CA ALA A 69 -11.49 -0.51 -3.45
C ALA A 69 -12.83 -0.90 -2.80
N GLN A 70 -13.01 -2.19 -2.45
CA GLN A 70 -14.19 -2.66 -1.74
C GLN A 70 -14.30 -2.04 -0.34
N ARG A 71 -13.18 -2.00 0.40
CA ARG A 71 -13.14 -1.37 1.74
C ARG A 71 -13.42 0.12 1.67
N LEU A 72 -12.87 0.82 0.67
CA LEU A 72 -13.10 2.24 0.46
C LEU A 72 -14.57 2.57 0.24
N SER A 73 -15.27 1.75 -0.56
CA SER A 73 -16.72 1.87 -0.76
C SER A 73 -17.49 1.74 0.58
N ASN A 74 -17.17 0.70 1.36
CA ASN A 74 -17.79 0.48 2.68
C ASN A 74 -17.50 1.64 3.65
N TYR A 75 -16.26 2.11 3.72
CA TYR A 75 -15.89 3.22 4.59
C TYR A 75 -16.56 4.52 4.18
N THR A 76 -16.71 4.79 2.89
CA THR A 76 -17.44 5.98 2.41
C THR A 76 -18.91 5.94 2.82
N ALA A 77 -19.57 4.78 2.73
CA ALA A 77 -20.94 4.60 3.20
C ALA A 77 -21.06 4.77 4.73
N MET A 78 -20.08 4.27 5.49
CA MET A 78 -20.03 4.47 6.94
C MET A 78 -19.82 5.94 7.30
N GLN A 79 -18.98 6.67 6.56
CA GLN A 79 -18.72 8.08 6.78
C GLN A 79 -20.01 8.89 6.62
N ALA A 80 -20.74 8.68 5.52
CA ALA A 80 -22.02 9.34 5.27
C ALA A 80 -23.03 9.10 6.41
N LYS A 81 -23.10 7.86 6.93
CA LYS A 81 -23.97 7.51 8.06
C LYS A 81 -23.55 8.19 9.37
N ILE A 82 -22.24 8.34 9.61
CA ILE A 82 -21.75 9.06 10.78
C ILE A 82 -22.10 10.55 10.67
N ASP A 83 -21.88 11.15 9.50
CA ASP A 83 -22.20 12.56 9.25
C ASP A 83 -23.71 12.85 9.42
N GLU A 84 -24.57 11.95 8.92
CA GLU A 84 -26.03 12.00 9.14
C GLU A 84 -26.36 11.97 10.64
N ARG A 85 -25.80 11.02 11.40
CA ARG A 85 -26.07 10.89 12.85
C ARG A 85 -25.56 12.08 13.65
N ILE A 86 -24.42 12.66 13.28
CA ILE A 86 -23.93 13.89 13.90
C ILE A 86 -24.93 15.02 13.68
N ALA A 87 -25.37 15.23 12.44
CA ALA A 87 -26.31 16.29 12.08
C ALA A 87 -27.66 16.12 12.80
N GLU A 88 -28.21 14.91 12.85
CA GLU A 88 -29.45 14.61 13.57
C GLU A 88 -29.35 14.93 15.07
N ILE A 89 -28.24 14.56 15.71
CA ILE A 89 -28.05 14.85 17.14
C ILE A 89 -27.89 16.37 17.34
N GLU A 90 -27.04 17.03 16.55
CA GLU A 90 -26.79 18.46 16.68
C GLU A 90 -28.04 19.30 16.43
N ALA A 91 -28.95 18.88 15.56
CA ALA A 91 -30.23 19.56 15.32
C ALA A 91 -31.18 19.54 16.53
N ASN A 92 -31.07 18.55 17.41
CA ASN A 92 -32.00 18.33 18.53
C ASN A 92 -31.36 18.49 19.91
N VAL A 93 -30.05 18.78 19.97
CA VAL A 93 -29.28 18.68 21.21
C VAL A 93 -29.68 19.71 22.26
N ASP A 94 -30.07 20.91 21.82
CA ASP A 94 -30.39 22.02 22.72
C ASP A 94 -31.85 22.00 23.22
N THR A 95 -32.70 21.14 22.65
CA THR A 95 -34.08 20.90 23.11
C THR A 95 -34.21 19.62 23.95
N SER A 96 -33.14 18.83 24.06
CA SER A 96 -33.12 17.56 24.78
C SER A 96 -32.79 17.72 26.26
N ILE A 97 -33.53 17.03 27.12
CA ILE A 97 -33.20 16.92 28.56
C ILE A 97 -31.87 16.18 28.81
N PHE A 98 -31.40 15.40 27.82
CA PHE A 98 -30.11 14.69 27.82
C PHE A 98 -29.07 15.40 26.94
N GLY A 99 -29.16 16.73 26.79
CA GLY A 99 -28.31 17.50 25.89
C GLY A 99 -26.80 17.32 26.18
N LYS A 100 -26.40 17.10 27.44
CA LYS A 100 -24.99 16.86 27.79
C LYS A 100 -24.51 15.50 27.26
N GLU A 101 -25.30 14.46 27.44
CA GLU A 101 -25.03 13.10 26.97
C GLU A 101 -24.99 13.05 25.44
N PHE A 102 -25.90 13.76 24.77
CA PHE A 102 -25.89 13.90 23.32
C PHE A 102 -24.66 14.64 22.80
N LYS A 103 -24.21 15.73 23.46
CA LYS A 103 -22.95 16.42 23.11
C LYS A 103 -21.73 15.50 23.28
N ALA A 104 -21.70 14.69 24.34
CA ALA A 104 -20.66 13.67 24.52
C ALA A 104 -20.69 12.62 23.40
N LYS A 105 -21.89 12.13 23.03
CA LYS A 105 -22.06 11.17 21.93
C LYS A 105 -21.62 11.72 20.57
N VAL A 106 -21.93 12.99 20.26
CA VAL A 106 -21.43 13.67 19.05
C VAL A 106 -19.90 13.71 19.03
N THR A 107 -19.27 13.94 20.18
CA THR A 107 -17.80 13.94 20.29
C THR A 107 -17.22 12.56 19.95
N GLU A 108 -17.84 11.47 20.45
CA GLU A 108 -17.46 10.10 20.09
C GLU A 108 -17.60 9.84 18.58
N TYR A 109 -18.73 10.26 17.97
CA TYR A 109 -18.94 10.13 16.52
C TYR A 109 -17.90 10.89 15.70
N LYS A 110 -17.57 12.13 16.09
CA LYS A 110 -16.52 12.93 15.42
C LYS A 110 -15.15 12.27 15.53
N ASN A 111 -14.83 11.68 16.68
CA ASN A 111 -13.59 10.93 16.84
C ASN A 111 -13.54 9.68 15.94
N LEU A 112 -14.64 8.93 15.85
CA LEU A 112 -14.74 7.79 14.94
C LEU A 112 -14.63 8.21 13.47
N ARG A 113 -15.28 9.30 13.07
CA ARG A 113 -15.17 9.87 11.72
C ARG A 113 -13.71 10.20 11.39
N ASN A 114 -12.99 10.83 12.31
CA ASN A 114 -11.57 11.17 12.11
C ASN A 114 -10.67 9.93 11.98
N GLN A 115 -11.02 8.82 12.64
CA GLN A 115 -10.32 7.54 12.44
C GLN A 115 -10.65 6.95 11.07
N LEU A 116 -11.92 7.01 10.67
CA LEU A 116 -12.38 6.52 9.38
C LEU A 116 -11.71 7.28 8.21
N ASP A 117 -11.58 8.60 8.30
CA ASP A 117 -10.86 9.42 7.31
C ASP A 117 -9.41 8.93 7.11
N LYS A 118 -8.74 8.50 8.18
CA LYS A 118 -7.35 7.97 8.11
C LYS A 118 -7.31 6.61 7.42
N GLU A 119 -8.27 5.73 7.69
CA GLU A 119 -8.35 4.44 7.00
C GLU A 119 -8.72 4.61 5.52
N ILE A 120 -9.64 5.52 5.20
CA ILE A 120 -9.95 5.90 3.82
C ILE A 120 -8.70 6.38 3.08
N ALA A 121 -7.90 7.26 3.69
CA ALA A 121 -6.66 7.74 3.09
C ALA A 121 -5.64 6.61 2.85
N LYS A 122 -5.55 5.63 3.77
CA LYS A 122 -4.69 4.45 3.58
C LYS A 122 -5.15 3.58 2.42
N GLU A 123 -6.45 3.26 2.35
CA GLU A 123 -6.98 2.44 1.25
C GLU A 123 -6.83 3.15 -0.10
N GLN A 124 -7.05 4.48 -0.14
CA GLN A 124 -6.78 5.28 -1.34
C GLN A 124 -5.31 5.21 -1.76
N GLN A 125 -4.38 5.28 -0.80
CA GLN A 125 -2.95 5.14 -1.09
C GLN A 125 -2.59 3.76 -1.68
N VAL A 126 -3.26 2.69 -1.26
CA VAL A 126 -3.07 1.35 -1.86
C VAL A 126 -3.50 1.36 -3.33
N LEU A 127 -4.63 2.00 -3.66
CA LEU A 127 -5.09 2.13 -5.03
C LEU A 127 -4.14 2.96 -5.89
N ASP A 128 -3.69 4.11 -5.37
CA ASP A 128 -2.78 5.01 -6.08
C ASP A 128 -1.43 4.32 -6.35
N ASN A 129 -0.91 3.55 -5.38
CA ASN A 129 0.31 2.77 -5.55
C ASN A 129 0.15 1.69 -6.62
N PHE A 130 -1.00 1.00 -6.67
CA PHE A 130 -1.24 -0.02 -7.68
C PHE A 130 -1.38 0.58 -9.09
N GLU A 131 -2.09 1.70 -9.24
CA GLU A 131 -2.18 2.40 -10.52
C GLU A 131 -0.80 2.91 -10.98
N LEU A 132 0.06 3.37 -10.07
CA LEU A 132 1.44 3.69 -10.41
C LEU A 132 2.19 2.45 -10.92
N ILE A 133 2.11 1.31 -10.23
CA ILE A 133 2.78 0.07 -10.66
C ILE A 133 2.28 -0.38 -12.02
N LYS A 134 0.97 -0.31 -12.26
CA LYS A 134 0.35 -0.61 -13.53
C LYS A 134 0.83 0.31 -14.66
N SER A 135 1.11 1.58 -14.37
CA SER A 135 1.64 2.53 -15.37
C SER A 135 3.12 2.30 -15.73
N LEU A 136 3.87 1.61 -14.87
CA LEU A 136 5.28 1.29 -15.06
C LEU A 136 5.50 -0.01 -15.83
N ARG A 137 4.43 -0.81 -15.98
CA ARG A 137 4.41 -2.07 -16.71
C ARG A 137 4.03 -1.83 -18.17
#